data_AF-A0A931ZN99-F1
#
_entry.id   AF-A0A931ZN99-F1
#
_cell.length_a   1.000
_cell.length_b   1.000
_cell.length_c   1.000
_cell.angle_alpha   90.00
_cell.angle_beta   90.00
_cell.angle_gamma   90.00
#
_symmetry.space_group_name_H-M   'P 1'
#
loop_
_entity.id
_entity.type
_entity.pdbx_description
1 polymer ?
#
loop_
_entity_poly.entity_id
_entity_poly.type
_entity_poly.pdbx_seq_one_letter_code
_entity_poly.pdbx_strand_id
1 'polypeptide(L)'
;MEKNEIQILNDSVISNEDVFILPSLSSESSFNPQGTYDQLNQLFSDQNKQQKDIQEARDILGESAQDLTDNQVYDLVNEIQFLVDSWLEEYERKVFDGKTLNELLNL
;
A
#
# COMPACT_ATOMS: atom_id res chain seq x y z
N MET A 1 -31.24 51.98 22.79
CA MET A 1 -29.84 52.46 22.70
C MET A 1 -29.16 52.04 23.97
N GLU A 2 -28.22 51.10 23.90
CA GLU A 2 -26.88 51.16 24.50
C GLU A 2 -26.23 49.80 24.34
N LYS A 3 -24.95 49.83 23.99
CA LYS A 3 -24.12 48.70 23.60
C LYS A 3 -23.72 47.93 24.86
N ASN A 4 -23.78 46.60 24.83
CA ASN A 4 -23.03 45.77 25.75
C ASN A 4 -22.09 44.87 24.94
N GLU A 5 -20.85 45.35 24.84
CA GLU A 5 -19.69 44.57 24.45
C GLU A 5 -19.43 43.52 25.53
N ILE A 6 -19.40 42.25 25.16
CA ILE A 6 -18.84 41.20 26.02
C ILE A 6 -17.49 40.83 25.41
N GLN A 7 -16.44 41.31 26.08
CA GLN A 7 -15.06 40.86 25.93
C GLN A 7 -14.99 39.40 26.38
N ILE A 8 -14.65 38.48 25.48
CA ILE A 8 -14.25 37.13 25.87
C ILE A 8 -12.73 37.09 25.90
N LEU A 9 -12.26 36.78 27.11
CA LEU A 9 -10.90 36.69 27.61
C LEU A 9 -10.00 35.84 26.71
N ASN A 10 -8.79 36.38 26.47
CA ASN A 10 -7.62 35.59 26.11
C ASN A 10 -7.39 34.51 27.16
N ASP A 11 -7.29 33.25 26.74
CA ASP A 11 -6.49 32.26 27.45
C ASP A 11 -5.97 31.16 26.50
N SER A 12 -4.69 30.84 26.69
CA SER A 12 -3.87 29.78 26.07
C SER A 12 -3.52 29.89 24.59
N VAL A 13 -2.40 30.58 24.38
CA VAL A 13 -1.37 30.27 23.39
C VAL A 13 -1.21 28.76 23.23
N ILE A 14 -1.59 28.21 22.07
CA ILE A 14 -1.18 26.87 21.67
C ILE A 14 0.34 26.93 21.50
N SER A 15 1.07 26.30 22.42
CA SER A 15 2.52 26.14 22.37
C SER A 15 2.90 25.44 21.06
N ASN A 16 3.73 26.09 20.25
CA ASN A 16 4.36 25.51 19.06
C ASN A 16 5.50 24.54 19.46
N GLU A 17 5.18 23.49 20.23
CA GLU A 17 6.17 22.52 20.76
C GLU A 17 5.95 21.09 20.25
N ASP A 18 5.21 20.90 19.15
CA ASP A 18 5.29 19.67 18.33
C ASP A 18 5.67 20.04 16.89
N VAL A 19 6.72 20.86 16.76
CA VAL A 19 7.43 21.04 15.50
C VAL A 19 8.13 19.72 15.19
N PHE A 20 7.56 18.92 14.30
CA PHE A 20 8.30 17.87 13.61
C PHE A 20 9.49 18.53 12.91
N ILE A 21 10.68 18.41 13.49
CA ILE A 21 11.93 18.84 12.86
C ILE A 21 12.19 17.90 11.68
N LEU A 22 11.78 18.32 10.50
CA LEU A 22 12.33 17.80 9.25
C LEU A 22 13.81 18.23 9.20
N PRO A 23 14.76 17.33 8.88
CA PRO A 23 16.13 17.74 8.60
C PRO A 23 16.11 18.77 7.48
N SER A 24 16.75 19.91 7.69
CA SER A 24 16.82 21.00 6.72
C SER A 24 17.52 20.52 5.45
N LEU A 25 16.74 20.18 4.43
CA LEU A 25 17.20 20.06 3.06
C LEU A 25 17.61 21.47 2.61
N SER A 26 18.92 21.69 2.55
CA SER A 26 19.54 22.92 2.07
C SER A 26 19.02 23.20 0.66
N SER A 27 18.27 24.28 0.53
CA SER A 27 17.59 24.68 -0.69
C SER A 27 18.52 25.45 -1.62
N GLU A 28 19.07 24.79 -2.62
CA GLU A 28 19.31 25.37 -3.95
C GLU A 28 19.12 24.28 -5.01
N SER A 29 17.88 24.10 -5.48
CA SER A 29 17.65 23.44 -6.77
C SER A 29 16.47 24.09 -7.46
N SER A 30 16.67 24.42 -8.73
CA SER A 30 15.63 24.93 -9.62
C SER A 30 14.38 24.06 -9.51
N PHE A 31 13.26 24.67 -9.15
CA PHE A 31 11.98 23.97 -9.03
C PHE A 31 11.56 23.44 -10.40
N ASN A 32 11.95 22.21 -10.71
CA ASN A 32 11.47 21.49 -11.88
C ASN A 32 10.37 20.55 -11.41
N PRO A 33 9.08 20.95 -11.48
CA PRO A 33 7.98 20.21 -10.87
C PRO A 33 7.87 18.78 -11.40
N GLN A 34 8.33 18.50 -12.61
CA GLN A 34 8.34 17.13 -13.16
C GLN A 34 9.26 16.19 -12.38
N GLY A 35 10.44 16.67 -11.95
CA GLY A 35 11.41 15.82 -11.24
C GLY A 35 10.92 15.37 -9.86
N THR A 36 10.13 16.19 -9.17
CA THR A 36 9.53 15.83 -7.88
C THR A 36 8.36 14.85 -8.02
N TYR A 37 7.53 14.97 -9.06
CA TYR A 37 6.48 13.97 -9.32
C TYR A 37 7.06 12.60 -9.66
N ASP A 38 8.11 12.55 -10.50
CA ASP A 38 8.75 11.29 -10.90
C ASP A 38 9.39 10.57 -9.70
N GLN A 39 10.00 11.33 -8.77
CA GLN A 39 10.55 10.79 -7.52
C GLN A 39 9.47 10.25 -6.58
N LEU A 40 8.35 10.96 -6.45
CA LEU A 40 7.21 10.48 -5.67
C LEU A 40 6.61 9.21 -6.29
N ASN A 41 6.46 9.16 -7.61
CA ASN A 41 5.95 7.97 -8.29
C ASN A 41 6.87 6.77 -8.10
N GLN A 42 8.19 6.96 -8.12
CA GLN A 42 9.15 5.91 -7.79
C GLN A 42 8.98 5.41 -6.35
N LEU A 43 8.78 6.31 -5.38
CA LEU A 43 8.58 5.95 -3.98
C LEU A 43 7.28 5.18 -3.73
N PHE A 44 6.24 5.38 -4.56
CA PHE A 44 4.94 4.71 -4.43
C PHE A 44 4.68 3.64 -5.48
N SER A 45 5.71 3.18 -6.20
CA SER A 45 5.60 2.16 -7.26
C SER A 45 4.91 0.89 -6.77
N ASP A 46 5.25 0.43 -5.56
CA ASP A 46 4.75 -0.81 -4.98
C ASP A 46 3.27 -0.68 -4.56
N GLN A 47 2.87 0.48 -4.03
CA GLN A 47 1.48 0.75 -3.68
C GLN A 47 0.58 0.78 -4.92
N ASN A 48 1.07 1.42 -5.99
CA ASN A 48 0.38 1.43 -7.28
C ASN A 48 0.26 0.03 -7.89
N LYS A 49 1.24 -0.85 -7.65
CA LYS A 49 1.18 -2.24 -8.10
C LYS A 49 0.14 -3.03 -7.33
N GLN A 50 0.17 -2.98 -5.99
CA GLN A 50 -0.80 -3.69 -5.16
C GLN A 50 -2.24 -3.27 -5.46
N GLN A 51 -2.50 -1.98 -5.68
CA GLN A 51 -3.83 -1.51 -6.08
C GLN A 51 -4.27 -2.06 -7.45
N LYS A 52 -3.35 -2.16 -8.42
CA LYS A 52 -3.65 -2.76 -9.73
C LYS A 52 -3.97 -4.24 -9.60
N ASP A 53 -3.18 -4.97 -8.81
CA ASP A 53 -3.37 -6.41 -8.61
C ASP A 53 -4.72 -6.69 -7.91
N ILE A 54 -5.11 -5.86 -6.93
CA ILE A 54 -6.42 -5.96 -6.27
C ILE A 54 -7.56 -5.63 -7.25
N GLN A 55 -7.40 -4.59 -8.07
CA GLN A 55 -8.41 -4.24 -9.07
C GLN A 55 -8.61 -5.36 -10.09
N GLU A 56 -7.51 -5.95 -10.59
CA GLU A 56 -7.57 -7.09 -11.50
C GLU A 56 -8.24 -8.30 -10.84
N ALA A 57 -7.89 -8.60 -9.59
CA ALA A 57 -8.53 -9.68 -8.84
C ALA A 57 -10.04 -9.45 -8.68
N ARG A 58 -10.48 -8.21 -8.42
CA ARG A 58 -11.91 -7.87 -8.35
C ARG A 58 -12.62 -8.08 -9.68
N ASP A 59 -11.98 -7.69 -10.78
CA ASP A 59 -12.54 -7.86 -12.12
C ASP A 59 -12.73 -9.35 -12.48
N ILE A 60 -11.80 -10.21 -12.04
CA ILE A 60 -11.87 -11.66 -12.23
C ILE A 60 -12.93 -12.31 -11.31
N LEU A 61 -12.95 -11.94 -10.02
CA LEU A 61 -13.87 -12.52 -9.03
C LEU A 61 -15.32 -12.03 -9.21
N GLY A 62 -15.51 -10.88 -9.86
CA GLY A 62 -16.81 -10.31 -10.20
C GLY A 62 -17.72 -10.14 -8.98
N GLU A 63 -18.95 -10.64 -9.07
CA GLU A 63 -19.97 -10.55 -8.02
C GLU A 63 -19.50 -11.14 -6.68
N SER A 64 -18.59 -12.12 -6.69
CA SER A 64 -18.09 -12.75 -5.47
C SER A 64 -17.21 -11.83 -4.62
N ALA A 65 -16.62 -10.79 -5.23
CA ALA A 65 -15.79 -9.80 -4.53
C ALA A 65 -16.54 -8.50 -4.20
N GLN A 66 -17.81 -8.38 -4.58
CA GLN A 66 -18.55 -7.11 -4.50
C GLN A 66 -18.72 -6.62 -3.04
N ASP A 67 -18.88 -7.54 -2.10
CA ASP A 67 -19.04 -7.25 -0.68
C ASP A 67 -17.72 -7.35 0.11
N LEU A 68 -16.60 -7.66 -0.56
CA LEU A 68 -15.29 -7.78 0.07
C LEU A 68 -14.57 -6.43 0.05
N THR A 69 -13.82 -6.14 1.12
CA THR A 69 -12.86 -5.02 1.16
C THR A 69 -11.59 -5.37 0.39
N ASP A 70 -10.79 -4.36 0.02
CA ASP A 70 -9.56 -4.56 -0.75
C ASP A 70 -8.57 -5.50 -0.03
N ASN A 71 -8.48 -5.39 1.29
CA ASN A 71 -7.66 -6.29 2.11
C ASN A 71 -8.18 -7.72 2.05
N GLN A 72 -9.50 -7.93 2.11
CA GLN A 72 -10.09 -9.26 2.03
C GLN A 72 -9.89 -9.89 0.65
N VAL A 73 -9.97 -9.09 -0.42
CA VAL A 73 -9.66 -9.58 -1.78
C VAL A 73 -8.18 -9.96 -1.89
N TYR A 74 -7.29 -9.11 -1.37
CA TYR A 74 -5.85 -9.38 -1.34
C TYR A 74 -5.52 -10.66 -0.56
N ASP A 75 -6.07 -10.81 0.65
CA ASP A 75 -5.88 -11.99 1.49
C ASP A 75 -6.42 -13.25 0.80
N LEU A 76 -7.62 -13.19 0.21
CA LEU A 76 -8.22 -14.30 -0.53
C LEU A 76 -7.34 -14.76 -1.70
N VAL A 77 -6.80 -13.82 -2.49
CA VAL A 77 -5.91 -14.15 -3.61
C VAL A 77 -4.64 -14.84 -3.10
N ASN A 78 -4.04 -14.34 -2.02
CA ASN A 78 -2.85 -14.96 -1.43
C ASN A 78 -3.12 -16.36 -0.89
N GLU A 79 -4.27 -16.58 -0.25
CA GLU A 79 -4.68 -17.90 0.22
C GLU A 79 -4.86 -18.90 -0.93
N ILE A 80 -5.53 -18.48 -2.01
CA ILE A 80 -5.68 -19.30 -3.22
C ILE A 80 -4.31 -19.62 -3.83
N GLN A 81 -3.43 -18.63 -3.96
CA GLN A 81 -2.08 -18.83 -4.47
C GLN A 81 -1.31 -19.86 -3.63
N PHE A 82 -1.33 -19.72 -2.31
CA PHE A 82 -0.69 -20.67 -1.40
C PHE A 82 -1.23 -22.09 -1.55
N LEU A 83 -2.56 -22.25 -1.67
CA LEU A 83 -3.19 -23.55 -1.86
C LEU A 83 -2.79 -24.19 -3.19
N VAL A 84 -2.79 -23.41 -4.26
CA VAL A 84 -2.39 -23.88 -5.60
C VAL A 84 -0.93 -24.32 -5.59
N ASP A 85 -0.03 -23.50 -5.04
CA ASP A 85 1.39 -23.82 -4.95
C ASP A 85 1.62 -25.08 -4.13
N SER A 86 0.95 -25.20 -2.98
CA SER A 86 1.03 -26.39 -2.13
C SER A 86 0.53 -27.64 -2.84
N TRP A 87 -0.56 -27.54 -3.61
CA TRP A 87 -1.10 -28.67 -4.38
C TRP A 87 -0.19 -29.06 -5.55
N LEU A 88 0.42 -28.07 -6.22
CA LEU A 88 1.37 -28.31 -7.28
C LEU A 88 2.62 -29.00 -6.74
N GLU A 89 3.21 -28.52 -5.65
CA GLU A 89 4.36 -29.17 -5.03
C GLU A 89 4.07 -30.62 -4.63
N GLU A 90 2.93 -30.87 -3.99
CA GLU A 90 2.50 -32.22 -3.62
C GLU A 90 2.28 -33.13 -4.84
N TYR A 91 1.71 -32.58 -5.92
CA TYR A 91 1.55 -33.30 -7.18
C TYR A 91 2.91 -33.63 -7.81
N GLU A 92 3.80 -32.64 -7.90
CA GLU A 92 5.14 -32.81 -8.44
C GLU A 92 5.92 -33.87 -7.66
N ARG A 93 5.90 -33.81 -6.32
CA ARG A 93 6.55 -34.83 -5.48
C ARG A 93 6.01 -36.24 -5.73
N LYS A 94 4.73 -36.39 -6.07
CA LYS A 94 4.16 -37.72 -6.44
C LYS A 94 4.60 -38.19 -7.81
N VAL A 95 4.84 -37.27 -8.76
CA VAL A 95 5.18 -37.59 -10.15
C VAL A 95 6.69 -37.73 -10.36
N PHE A 96 7.50 -36.95 -9.65
CA PHE A 96 8.96 -36.89 -9.80
C PHE A 96 9.71 -37.58 -8.66
N ASP A 97 9.21 -38.73 -8.19
CA ASP A 97 9.86 -39.58 -7.19
C ASP A 97 10.27 -38.85 -5.91
N GLY A 98 9.39 -38.00 -5.39
CA GLY A 98 9.58 -37.24 -4.15
C GLY A 98 10.18 -35.84 -4.32
N LYS A 99 10.48 -35.41 -5.55
CA LYS A 99 11.05 -34.09 -5.84
C LYS A 99 10.05 -33.11 -6.44
N THR A 100 10.25 -31.81 -6.24
CA THR A 100 9.54 -30.79 -7.02
C THR A 100 10.24 -30.56 -8.36
N LEU A 101 9.56 -29.91 -9.31
CA LEU A 101 10.15 -29.57 -10.60
C LEU A 101 11.34 -28.62 -10.44
N ASN A 102 11.24 -27.67 -9.51
CA ASN A 102 12.34 -26.75 -9.18
C ASN A 102 13.57 -27.50 -8.65
N GLU A 103 13.37 -28.48 -7.76
CA GLU A 103 14.44 -29.36 -7.26
C GLU A 103 15.07 -30.23 -8.38
N LEU A 104 14.29 -30.59 -9.41
CA LEU A 104 14.77 -31.42 -10.52
C LEU A 104 15.57 -30.61 -11.55
N LEU A 105 15.21 -29.34 -11.74
CA LEU A 105 15.84 -28.42 -12.69
C LEU A 105 16.96 -27.57 -12.07
N ASN A 106 17.16 -27.63 -10.74
CA ASN A 106 18.06 -26.76 -9.98
C ASN A 106 17.78 -25.26 -10.24
N LEU A 107 16.50 -24.90 -10.30
CA LEU A 107 16.03 -23.52 -10.44
C LEU A 107 15.92 -22.82 -9.09
#